data_AF-A0A9D5NMA0-F1
#
_entry.id   AF-A0A9D5NMA0-F1
#
_cell.length_a   1.000
_cell.length_b   1.000
_cell.length_c   1.000
_cell.angle_alpha   90.00
_cell.angle_beta   90.00
_cell.angle_gamma   90.00
#
_symmetry.space_group_name_H-M   'P 1'
#
loop_
_entity.id
_entity.type
_entity.pdbx_description
1 polymer ?
#
loop_
_entity_poly.entity_id
_entity_poly.type
_entity_poly.pdbx_seq_one_letter_code
_entity_poly.pdbx_strand_id
1 'polypeptide(L)'
;MIKIIINEENEITISGHSGYEEAGKDIVCASVSSIAITTINGILSIDSEALNYETSDGYIKILINKHSNIIDALLQNMINLFKELEKDYNKYVKIEEVR
;
A
#
# COMPACT_ATOMS: atom_id res chain seq x y z
N MET A 1 11.91 3.70 -8.38
CA MET A 1 11.65 4.02 -6.97
C MET A 1 10.15 3.93 -6.75
N ILE A 2 9.72 3.08 -5.83
CA ILE A 2 8.34 2.95 -5.38
C ILE A 2 8.09 4.04 -4.35
N LYS A 3 6.98 4.78 -4.51
CA LYS A 3 6.55 5.80 -3.55
C LYS A 3 5.22 5.39 -2.95
N ILE A 4 5.14 5.46 -1.63
CA ILE A 4 3.93 5.21 -0.85
C ILE A 4 3.61 6.52 -0.13
N ILE A 5 2.47 7.12 -0.48
CA ILE A 5 2.00 8.38 0.07
C ILE A 5 0.77 8.07 0.93
N ILE A 6 0.82 8.50 2.19
CA ILE A 6 -0.28 8.38 3.14
C ILE A 6 -0.82 9.79 3.36
N ASN A 7 -2.02 10.06 2.82
CA ASN A 7 -2.72 11.34 2.92
C ASN A 7 -3.78 11.23 4.03
N GLU A 8 -3.95 12.32 4.80
CA GLU A 8 -4.97 12.54 5.85
C GLU A 8 -6.04 11.44 5.96
N GLU A 9 -5.91 10.57 6.98
CA GLU A 9 -6.77 9.47 7.47
C GLU A 9 -7.48 8.51 6.47
N ASN A 10 -7.64 8.88 5.20
CA ASN A 10 -8.61 8.30 4.29
C ASN A 10 -8.04 7.93 2.91
N GLU A 11 -6.79 8.29 2.58
CA GLU A 11 -6.23 7.97 1.26
C GLU A 11 -4.78 7.45 1.35
N ILE A 12 -4.53 6.33 0.66
CA ILE A 12 -3.18 5.78 0.49
C ILE A 12 -2.93 5.58 -1.00
N THR A 13 -1.80 6.11 -1.47
CA THR A 13 -1.39 6.01 -2.87
C THR A 13 -0.04 5.30 -2.98
N ILE A 14 0.07 4.34 -3.88
CA ILE A 14 1.29 3.59 -4.17
C ILE A 14 1.60 3.76 -5.66
N SER A 15 2.80 4.21 -5.99
CA SER A 15 3.22 4.44 -7.37
C SER A 15 4.62 3.88 -7.65
N GLY A 16 4.88 3.50 -8.90
CA GLY A 16 6.19 3.02 -9.36
C GLY A 16 6.50 1.56 -8.97
N HIS A 17 5.49 0.79 -8.57
CA HIS A 17 5.60 -0.64 -8.23
C HIS A 17 5.48 -1.58 -9.44
N SER A 18 5.44 -1.03 -10.66
CA SER A 18 5.57 -1.78 -11.91
C SER A 18 6.60 -1.12 -12.83
N GLY A 19 6.96 -1.82 -13.90
CA GLY A 19 8.01 -1.43 -14.84
C GLY A 19 9.22 -2.35 -14.76
N TYR A 20 9.43 -3.10 -15.84
CA TYR A 20 10.53 -4.05 -16.03
C TYR A 20 11.89 -3.35 -15.81
N GLU A 21 12.54 -3.64 -14.70
CA GLU A 21 13.87 -3.13 -14.37
C GLU A 21 14.67 -4.18 -13.58
N GLU A 22 15.95 -3.87 -13.34
CA GLU A 22 17.00 -4.76 -12.84
C GLU A 22 16.60 -5.80 -11.77
N ALA A 23 17.28 -6.95 -11.82
CA ALA A 23 17.10 -8.05 -10.87
C ALA A 23 17.11 -7.55 -9.41
N GLY A 24 16.06 -7.90 -8.66
CA GLY A 24 15.86 -7.49 -7.27
C GLY A 24 14.78 -6.41 -7.10
N LYS A 25 14.58 -5.50 -8.06
CA LYS A 25 13.45 -4.55 -8.02
C LYS A 25 12.12 -5.28 -8.16
N ASP A 26 12.06 -6.30 -9.02
CA ASP A 26 10.86 -7.12 -9.22
C ASP A 26 10.37 -7.79 -7.93
N ILE A 27 11.29 -8.19 -7.05
CA ILE A 27 10.96 -8.79 -5.74
C ILE A 27 10.33 -7.73 -4.83
N VAL A 28 10.87 -6.52 -4.80
CA VAL A 28 10.32 -5.42 -3.99
C VAL A 28 8.94 -5.01 -4.53
N CYS A 29 8.78 -4.92 -5.85
CA CYS A 29 7.48 -4.66 -6.49
C CYS A 29 6.44 -5.73 -6.13
N ALA A 30 6.82 -7.01 -6.18
CA ALA A 30 5.95 -8.12 -5.79
C ALA A 30 5.55 -8.05 -4.31
N SER A 31 6.50 -7.71 -3.42
CA SER A 31 6.22 -7.51 -1.99
C SER A 31 5.23 -6.37 -1.75
N VAL A 32 5.45 -5.20 -2.38
CA VAL A 32 4.56 -4.05 -2.24
C VAL A 32 3.14 -4.37 -2.73
N SER A 33 3.05 -5.02 -3.91
CA SER A 33 1.77 -5.42 -4.50
C SER A 33 1.04 -6.42 -3.61
N SER A 34 1.76 -7.41 -3.09
CA SER A 34 1.18 -8.44 -2.23
C SER A 34 0.64 -7.85 -0.95
N ILE A 35 1.41 -6.98 -0.27
CA ILE A 35 0.97 -6.30 0.96
C ILE A 35 -0.30 -5.49 0.70
N ALA A 36 -0.30 -4.62 -0.33
CA ALA A 36 -1.44 -3.76 -0.63
C ALA A 36 -2.71 -4.56 -0.97
N ILE A 37 -2.60 -5.48 -1.94
CA ILE A 37 -3.76 -6.20 -2.46
C ILE A 37 -4.33 -7.18 -1.44
N THR A 38 -3.49 -7.84 -0.62
CA THR A 38 -3.99 -8.72 0.45
C THR A 38 -4.69 -7.96 1.55
N THR A 39 -4.19 -6.78 1.96
CA THR A 39 -4.89 -5.91 2.91
C THR A 39 -6.23 -5.42 2.36
N ILE A 40 -6.26 -4.95 1.10
CA ILE A 40 -7.49 -4.52 0.42
C ILE A 40 -8.54 -5.64 0.42
N ASN A 41 -8.15 -6.83 -0.05
CA ASN A 41 -9.06 -7.98 -0.12
C ASN A 41 -9.53 -8.42 1.28
N GLY A 42 -8.64 -8.39 2.27
CA GLY A 42 -8.97 -8.70 3.66
C GLY A 42 -10.04 -7.75 4.22
N ILE A 43 -9.86 -6.44 4.03
CA ILE A 43 -10.82 -5.44 4.47
C ILE A 43 -12.17 -5.62 3.75
N LEU A 44 -12.17 -5.74 2.42
CA LEU A 44 -13.39 -5.92 1.63
C LEU A 44 -14.14 -7.22 1.95
N SER A 45 -13.45 -8.26 2.40
CA SER A 45 -14.07 -9.51 2.86
C SER A 45 -14.80 -9.36 4.21
N ILE A 46 -14.41 -8.37 5.03
CA ILE A 46 -15.00 -8.07 6.34
C ILE A 46 -16.15 -7.07 6.18
N ASP A 47 -15.93 -6.00 5.42
CA ASP A 47 -16.93 -5.00 5.06
C ASP A 47 -16.66 -4.52 3.64
N SER A 48 -17.52 -4.91 2.70
CA SER A 48 -17.37 -4.59 1.27
C SER A 48 -17.51 -3.11 0.95
N GLU A 49 -18.05 -2.30 1.87
CA GLU A 49 -18.21 -0.86 1.71
C GLU A 49 -17.12 -0.06 2.44
N ALA A 50 -16.19 -0.74 3.14
CA ALA A 50 -15.18 -0.08 3.97
C ALA A 50 -14.18 0.77 3.18
N LEU A 51 -13.88 0.39 1.93
CA LEU A 51 -12.98 1.12 1.05
C LEU A 51 -13.36 0.96 -0.42
N ASN A 52 -12.87 1.89 -1.23
CA ASN A 52 -12.75 1.75 -2.67
C ASN A 52 -11.26 1.72 -3.04
N TYR A 53 -10.92 1.10 -4.17
CA TYR A 53 -9.56 1.15 -4.68
C TYR A 53 -9.52 1.19 -6.21
N GLU A 54 -8.48 1.84 -6.74
CA GLU A 54 -8.20 1.91 -8.17
C GLU A 54 -6.83 1.29 -8.42
N THR A 55 -6.70 0.51 -9.49
CA THR A 55 -5.43 -0.08 -9.91
C THR A 55 -5.18 0.21 -11.38
N SER A 56 -3.97 0.64 -11.70
CA SER A 56 -3.46 0.69 -13.07
C SER A 56 -1.99 0.27 -13.07
N ASP A 57 -1.35 0.26 -14.23
CA ASP A 57 0.03 -0.20 -14.34
C ASP A 57 0.96 0.63 -13.45
N GLY A 58 1.41 0.03 -12.35
CA GLY A 58 2.34 0.65 -11.40
C GLY A 58 1.70 1.65 -10.46
N TYR A 59 0.37 1.70 -10.38
CA TYR A 59 -0.37 2.60 -9.51
C TYR A 59 -1.51 1.89 -8.76
N ILE A 60 -1.57 2.11 -7.45
CA ILE A 60 -2.69 1.69 -6.59
C ILE A 60 -3.12 2.91 -5.79
N LYS A 61 -4.43 3.18 -5.78
CA LYS A 61 -5.05 4.17 -4.92
C LYS A 61 -6.08 3.50 -4.03
N ILE A 62 -6.04 3.77 -2.74
CA ILE A 62 -6.97 3.25 -1.74
C ILE A 62 -7.69 4.45 -1.12
N LEU A 63 -9.02 4.39 -1.11
CA LEU A 63 -9.92 5.37 -0.52
C LEU A 63 -10.72 4.70 0.60
N ILE A 64 -10.52 5.13 1.83
CA ILE A 64 -11.18 4.56 3.01
C ILE A 64 -12.50 5.30 3.20
N ASN A 65 -13.60 4.55 3.28
CA ASN A 65 -14.95 5.10 3.45
C ASN A 65 -15.46 4.93 4.88
N LYS A 66 -15.01 3.88 5.58
CA LYS A 66 -15.46 3.54 6.94
C LYS A 66 -14.26 3.15 7.80
N HIS A 67 -14.29 3.63 9.03
CA HIS A 67 -13.34 3.24 10.07
C HIS A 67 -13.98 2.27 11.06
N SER A 68 -13.19 1.31 11.51
CA SER A 68 -13.50 0.43 12.62
C SER A 68 -12.20 -0.11 13.19
N ASN A 69 -12.21 -0.56 14.44
CA ASN A 69 -11.02 -1.13 15.09
C ASN A 69 -10.30 -2.19 14.24
N ILE A 70 -11.05 -3.01 13.50
CA ILE A 70 -10.48 -4.08 12.66
C ILE A 70 -9.89 -3.49 11.36
N ILE A 71 -10.63 -2.59 10.71
CA ILE A 71 -10.18 -1.93 9.46
C ILE A 71 -8.92 -1.12 9.73
N ASP A 72 -8.93 -0.31 10.79
CA ASP A 72 -7.81 0.56 11.16
C ASP A 72 -6.59 -0.28 11.56
N ALA A 73 -6.79 -1.40 12.26
CA ALA A 73 -5.69 -2.32 12.58
C ALA A 73 -5.06 -2.95 11.33
N LEU A 74 -5.86 -3.33 10.32
CA LEU A 74 -5.36 -3.89 9.06
C LEU A 74 -4.60 -2.85 8.24
N LEU A 75 -5.12 -1.61 8.15
CA LEU A 75 -4.44 -0.49 7.50
C LEU A 75 -3.13 -0.13 8.21
N GLN A 76 -3.15 -0.05 9.54
CA GLN A 76 -1.95 0.22 10.33
C GLN A 76 -0.91 -0.90 10.16
N ASN A 77 -1.34 -2.16 10.12
CA ASN A 77 -0.45 -3.28 9.86
C ASN A 77 0.18 -3.17 8.45
N MET A 78 -0.60 -2.82 7.44
CA MET A 78 -0.10 -2.58 6.08
C MET A 78 0.97 -1.48 6.06
N ILE A 79 0.72 -0.35 6.73
CA ILE A 79 1.69 0.76 6.84
C ILE A 79 2.96 0.30 7.56
N ASN A 80 2.85 -0.47 8.64
CA ASN A 80 4.01 -0.99 9.37
C ASN A 80 4.86 -1.93 8.49
N LEU A 81 4.22 -2.81 7.71
CA LEU A 81 4.90 -3.70 6.78
C LEU A 81 5.66 -2.92 5.69
N PHE A 82 5.06 -1.84 5.17
CA PHE A 82 5.77 -0.96 4.25
C PHE A 82 6.96 -0.28 4.91
N LYS A 83 6.84 0.18 6.16
CA LYS A 83 7.95 0.82 6.90
C LYS A 83 9.12 -0.13 7.12
N GLU A 84 8.85 -1.39 7.45
CA GLU A 84 9.91 -2.42 7.53
C GLU A 84 10.53 -2.68 6.15
N LEU A 85 9.71 -2.71 5.08
CA LEU A 85 10.23 -2.85 3.72
C LEU A 85 11.09 -1.66 3.29
N GLU A 86 10.70 -0.42 3.62
CA GLU A 86 11.52 0.79 3.38
C GLU A 86 12.85 0.71 4.14
N LYS A 87 12.85 0.24 5.38
CA LYS A 87 14.08 0.11 6.16
C LYS A 87 15.10 -0.81 5.49
N ASP A 88 14.66 -1.97 5.01
CA ASP A 88 15.52 -2.97 4.38
C ASP A 88 15.84 -2.63 2.90
N TYR A 89 14.94 -1.92 2.22
CA TYR A 89 15.01 -1.63 0.78
C TYR A 89 14.84 -0.13 0.46
N ASN A 90 15.41 0.77 1.27
CA ASN A 90 15.27 2.24 1.13
C ASN A 90 15.74 2.80 -0.22
N LYS A 91 16.58 2.07 -0.95
CA LYS A 91 16.99 2.41 -2.32
C LYS A 91 15.83 2.27 -3.32
N TYR A 92 14.83 1.45 -3.01
CA TYR A 92 13.74 1.09 -3.90
C TYR A 92 12.37 1.57 -3.42
N VAL A 93 12.17 1.75 -2.11
CA VAL A 93 10.89 2.16 -1.50
C VAL A 93 11.08 3.44 -0.70
N LYS A 94 10.13 4.36 -0.80
CA LYS A 94 10.05 5.57 0.00
C LYS A 94 8.63 5.78 0.52
N ILE A 95 8.49 6.07 1.81
CA ILE A 95 7.20 6.40 2.43
C ILE A 95 7.18 7.87 2.81
N GLU A 96 6.07 8.53 2.49
CA GLU A 96 5.81 9.93 2.80
C GLU A 96 4.44 10.04 3.50
N GLU A 97 4.44 10.60 4.71
CA GLU A 97 3.24 10.94 5.45
C GLU A 97 2.95 12.43 5.21
N VAL A 98 1.87 12.73 4.49
CA VAL A 98 1.42 14.10 4.26
C VAL A 98 0.41 14.43 5.36
N ARG A 99 0.82 15.37 6.23
CA ARG A 99 0.00 15.90 7.31
C ARG A 99 -0.68 17.20 6.92
#